data_AF-A0A8T2NMZ7-F1
#
_entry.id   AF-A0A8T2NMZ7-F1
#
_cell.length_a   1.000
_cell.length_b   1.000
_cell.length_c   1.000
_cell.angle_alpha   90.00
_cell.angle_beta   90.00
_cell.angle_gamma   90.00
#
_symmetry.space_group_name_H-M   'P 1'
#
loop_
_entity.id
_entity.type
_entity.pdbx_description
1 polymer ?
#
loop_
_entity_poly.entity_id
_entity_poly.type
_entity_poly.pdbx_seq_one_letter_code
_entity_poly.pdbx_strand_id
1 'polypeptide(L)'
;MAHIIGTRKSLWQQICEEYESEQPSPPEDDGTDTTSVSTEISQYSPSKHTPVFYGLLTAKLEVDDNPLREVDPLLCHPALAGYSVLEKRIPSRQHSGTRSTSNPSQLKHYTITQYVEERVFPVLLLGLEAMLKEAQRHQCLERKRTRFNPCDFLTEWLYNPRPPIPLSLRLSDSEAAVLIQSFWRGYKVSLP
;
A
#
# COMPACT_ATOMS: atom_id res chain seq x y z
N MET A 1 -53.66 -1.44 -17.64
CA MET A 1 -52.58 -1.78 -18.60
C MET A 1 -51.29 -1.11 -18.10
N ALA A 2 -50.53 -1.79 -17.24
CA ALA A 2 -49.28 -1.25 -16.70
C ALA A 2 -48.13 -1.58 -17.67
N HIS A 3 -47.48 -0.56 -18.21
CA HIS A 3 -46.28 -0.74 -19.01
C HIS A 3 -45.12 -1.08 -18.07
N ILE A 4 -44.66 -2.33 -18.12
CA ILE A 4 -43.46 -2.79 -17.44
C ILE A 4 -42.28 -2.16 -18.19
N ILE A 5 -41.66 -1.15 -17.60
CA ILE A 5 -40.38 -0.61 -18.06
C ILE A 5 -39.36 -1.71 -17.80
N GLY A 6 -38.96 -2.42 -18.86
CA GLY A 6 -37.89 -3.40 -18.82
C GLY A 6 -36.64 -2.78 -18.21
N THR A 7 -36.14 -3.40 -17.15
CA THR A 7 -34.91 -3.05 -16.45
C THR A 7 -33.75 -3.17 -17.43
N ARG A 8 -33.26 -2.03 -17.95
CA ARG A 8 -32.00 -2.02 -18.69
C ARG A 8 -30.89 -2.42 -17.72
N LYS A 9 -30.21 -3.53 -18.01
CA LYS A 9 -29.04 -4.00 -17.25
C LYS A 9 -27.98 -2.88 -17.24
N SER A 10 -27.33 -2.67 -16.10
CA SER A 10 -26.21 -1.72 -15.98
C SER A 10 -25.06 -2.17 -16.87
N LEU A 11 -24.28 -1.24 -17.41
CA LEU A 11 -23.08 -1.53 -18.21
C LEU A 11 -22.14 -2.51 -17.49
N TRP A 12 -21.99 -2.36 -16.17
CA TRP A 12 -21.18 -3.28 -15.35
C TRP A 12 -21.72 -4.70 -15.30
N GLN A 13 -23.04 -4.84 -15.25
CA GLN A 13 -23.68 -6.14 -15.22
C GLN A 13 -23.53 -6.86 -16.57
N GLN A 14 -23.52 -6.09 -17.66
CA GLN A 14 -23.23 -6.59 -19.00
C GLN A 14 -21.78 -7.05 -19.12
N ILE A 15 -20.81 -6.31 -18.58
CA ILE A 15 -19.39 -6.69 -18.57
C ILE A 15 -19.16 -7.97 -17.77
N CYS A 16 -19.79 -8.12 -16.60
CA CYS A 16 -19.68 -9.34 -15.80
C CYS A 16 -20.26 -10.56 -16.54
N GLU A 17 -21.41 -10.40 -17.18
CA GLU A 17 -22.09 -11.48 -17.91
C GLU A 17 -21.31 -11.88 -19.18
N GLU A 18 -20.71 -10.92 -19.88
CA GLU A 18 -19.80 -11.17 -21.00
C GLU A 18 -18.57 -11.96 -20.56
N TYR A 19 -17.91 -11.54 -19.47
CA TYR A 19 -16.75 -12.24 -18.91
C TYR A 19 -17.08 -13.67 -18.47
N GLU A 20 -18.23 -13.88 -17.82
CA GLU A 20 -18.69 -15.21 -17.43
C GLU A 20 -19.02 -16.10 -18.64
N SER A 21 -19.55 -15.52 -19.72
CA SER A 21 -19.88 -16.24 -20.95
C SER A 21 -18.65 -16.62 -21.79
N GLU A 22 -17.56 -15.86 -21.67
CA GLU A 22 -16.30 -16.11 -22.37
C GLU A 22 -15.34 -17.02 -21.60
N GLN A 23 -15.68 -17.42 -20.37
CA GLN A 23 -14.84 -18.39 -19.66
C GLN A 23 -14.87 -19.73 -20.41
N PRO A 24 -13.70 -20.25 -20.85
CA PRO A 24 -13.66 -21.56 -21.46
C PRO A 24 -14.19 -22.58 -20.46
N SER A 25 -15.10 -23.45 -20.93
CA SER A 25 -15.50 -24.62 -20.15
C SER A 25 -14.26 -25.42 -19.74
N PRO A 26 -14.23 -25.98 -18.52
CA PRO A 26 -13.13 -26.85 -18.11
C PRO A 26 -12.92 -27.91 -19.20
N PRO A 27 -11.67 -28.18 -19.62
CA PRO A 27 -11.43 -29.20 -20.63
C PRO A 27 -12.03 -30.51 -20.13
N GLU A 28 -12.93 -31.09 -20.92
CA GLU A 28 -13.39 -32.45 -20.68
C GLU A 28 -12.18 -33.38 -20.80
N ASP A 29 -11.96 -34.16 -19.74
CA ASP A 29 -10.85 -35.08 -19.57
C ASP A 29 -10.96 -36.23 -20.59
N ASP A 30 -10.44 -36.04 -21.80
CA ASP A 30 -10.08 -37.14 -22.70
C ASP A 30 -8.55 -37.28 -22.66
N GLY A 31 -8.09 -37.97 -21.61
CA GLY A 31 -6.69 -38.11 -21.28
C GLY A 31 -5.90 -38.88 -22.33
N THR A 32 -4.98 -38.20 -23.03
CA THR A 32 -3.83 -38.85 -23.69
C THR A 32 -2.56 -37.99 -23.76
N ASP A 33 -2.23 -37.21 -22.72
CA ASP A 33 -0.93 -36.51 -22.66
C ASP A 33 0.04 -37.17 -21.67
N THR A 34 0.72 -38.22 -22.16
CA THR A 34 1.70 -39.04 -21.44
C THR A 34 3.08 -38.38 -21.27
N THR A 35 3.19 -37.04 -21.23
CA THR A 35 4.48 -36.36 -21.01
C THR A 35 4.45 -35.20 -20.00
N SER A 36 3.33 -34.92 -19.35
CA SER A 36 3.29 -33.94 -18.27
C SER A 36 3.70 -34.59 -16.95
N VAL A 37 4.78 -34.09 -16.35
CA VAL A 37 5.06 -34.34 -14.93
C VAL A 37 3.91 -33.73 -14.15
N SER A 38 3.00 -34.59 -13.70
CA SER A 38 1.86 -34.19 -12.88
C SER A 38 2.41 -33.55 -11.61
N THR A 39 2.36 -32.21 -11.55
CA THR A 39 2.62 -31.51 -10.30
C THR A 39 1.34 -31.67 -9.51
N GLU A 40 1.33 -32.59 -8.54
CA GLU A 40 0.25 -32.67 -7.56
C GLU A 40 0.18 -31.34 -6.82
N ILE A 41 -0.66 -30.42 -7.30
CA ILE A 41 -0.94 -29.17 -6.62
C ILE A 41 -1.86 -29.54 -5.46
N SER A 42 -1.25 -29.88 -4.32
CA SER A 42 -2.00 -29.98 -3.08
C SER A 42 -2.56 -28.61 -2.72
N GLN A 43 -3.85 -28.54 -2.40
CA GLN A 43 -4.47 -27.30 -1.96
C GLN A 43 -3.77 -26.76 -0.71
N TYR A 44 -3.22 -25.53 -0.82
CA TYR A 44 -2.53 -24.88 0.29
C TYR A 44 -3.45 -24.74 1.50
N SER A 45 -3.02 -25.25 2.65
CA SER A 45 -3.76 -25.16 3.90
C SER A 45 -2.98 -24.33 4.92
N PRO A 46 -3.42 -23.09 5.23
CA PRO A 46 -2.72 -22.21 6.16
C PRO A 46 -2.50 -22.84 7.54
N SER A 47 -3.41 -23.69 8.00
CA SER A 47 -3.31 -24.38 9.29
C SER A 47 -2.17 -25.41 9.34
N LYS A 48 -1.71 -25.89 8.18
CA LYS A 48 -0.64 -26.89 8.05
C LYS A 48 0.74 -26.27 7.78
N HIS A 49 0.81 -24.95 7.53
CA HIS A 49 2.04 -24.26 7.19
C HIS A 49 2.38 -23.19 8.23
N THR A 50 3.63 -23.19 8.68
CA THR A 50 4.17 -22.11 9.52
C THR A 50 4.57 -20.94 8.63
N PRO A 51 4.02 -19.73 8.82
CA PRO A 51 4.42 -18.56 8.06
C PRO A 51 5.89 -18.22 8.31
N VAL A 52 6.60 -17.79 7.27
CA VAL A 52 8.00 -17.39 7.34
C VAL A 52 8.06 -15.86 7.39
N PHE A 53 8.66 -15.31 8.46
CA PHE A 53 8.91 -13.87 8.60
C PHE A 53 10.40 -13.60 8.39
N TYR A 54 10.75 -12.98 7.25
CA TYR A 54 12.15 -12.74 6.93
C TYR A 54 12.80 -11.79 7.93
N GLY A 55 13.96 -12.19 8.49
CA GLY A 55 14.73 -11.36 9.42
C GLY A 55 14.17 -11.27 10.84
N LEU A 56 13.04 -11.93 11.14
CA LEU A 56 12.43 -11.96 12.47
C LEU A 56 12.45 -13.38 13.00
N LEU A 57 12.95 -13.56 14.22
CA LEU A 57 12.77 -14.81 14.95
C LEU A 57 11.40 -14.74 15.63
N THR A 58 10.45 -15.57 15.21
CA THR A 58 9.08 -15.54 15.74
C THR A 58 8.65 -16.88 16.33
N ALA A 59 7.97 -16.87 17.47
CA ALA A 59 7.39 -18.05 18.09
C ALA A 59 5.86 -17.94 18.14
N LYS A 60 5.16 -18.99 17.66
CA LYS A 60 3.70 -19.07 17.71
C LYS A 60 3.24 -19.16 19.16
N LEU A 61 2.28 -18.35 19.55
CA LEU A 61 1.64 -18.41 20.86
C LEU A 61 0.31 -19.15 20.74
N GLU A 62 0.08 -20.11 21.63
CA GLU A 62 -1.25 -20.67 21.82
C GLU A 62 -2.00 -19.77 22.79
N VAL A 63 -2.98 -19.03 22.26
CA VAL A 63 -3.84 -18.13 23.03
C VAL A 63 -5.27 -18.62 22.86
N ASP A 64 -6.01 -18.74 23.97
CA ASP A 64 -7.41 -19.22 24.02
C ASP A 64 -8.41 -18.18 23.48
N ASP A 65 -7.95 -16.94 23.34
CA ASP A 65 -8.68 -15.80 22.77
C ASP A 65 -8.28 -15.49 21.32
N ASN A 66 -9.16 -14.77 20.60
CA ASN A 66 -8.93 -14.38 19.21
C ASN A 66 -7.66 -13.51 19.07
N PRO A 67 -6.62 -13.99 18.36
CA PRO A 67 -5.30 -13.35 18.29
C PRO A 67 -5.28 -12.01 17.54
N LEU A 68 -6.38 -11.65 16.86
CA LEU A 68 -6.52 -10.37 16.16
C LEU A 68 -6.99 -9.23 17.07
N ARG A 69 -7.44 -9.53 18.30
CA ARG A 69 -7.99 -8.50 19.20
C ARG A 69 -6.94 -7.55 19.77
N GLU A 70 -5.69 -8.01 19.87
CA GLU A 70 -4.58 -7.27 20.49
C GLU A 70 -3.60 -6.69 19.48
N VAL A 71 -3.83 -6.89 18.18
CA VAL A 71 -2.94 -6.41 17.13
C VAL A 71 -3.23 -4.93 16.87
N ASP A 72 -2.32 -4.08 17.33
CA ASP A 72 -2.29 -2.67 16.93
C ASP A 72 -1.55 -2.53 15.58
N PRO A 73 -2.25 -2.16 14.49
CA PRO A 73 -1.63 -2.01 13.17
C PRO A 73 -0.54 -0.93 13.12
N LEU A 74 -0.52 -0.02 14.10
CA LEU A 74 0.52 1.01 14.21
C LEU A 74 1.82 0.47 14.83
N LEU A 75 1.75 -0.65 15.56
CA LEU A 75 2.89 -1.26 16.25
C LEU A 75 3.40 -2.51 15.52
N CYS A 76 2.54 -3.24 14.83
CA CYS A 76 2.93 -4.44 14.09
C CYS A 76 2.02 -4.75 12.90
N HIS A 77 2.59 -5.45 11.92
CA HIS A 77 1.83 -5.91 10.75
C HIS A 77 0.82 -6.99 11.18
N PRO A 78 -0.44 -6.98 10.67
CA PRO A 78 -1.46 -7.95 11.07
C PRO A 78 -1.10 -9.42 10.78
N ALA A 79 -0.16 -9.68 9.87
CA ALA A 79 0.38 -11.02 9.64
C ALA A 79 1.14 -11.60 10.85
N LEU A 80 1.56 -10.76 11.82
CA LEU A 80 2.21 -11.21 13.07
C LEU A 80 1.20 -11.60 14.16
N ALA A 81 -0.11 -11.54 13.89
CA ALA A 81 -1.14 -11.94 14.85
C ALA A 81 -0.92 -13.37 15.35
N GLY A 82 -0.81 -13.55 16.67
CA GLY A 82 -0.55 -14.86 17.29
C GLY A 82 0.91 -15.32 17.25
N TYR A 83 1.85 -14.45 16.86
CA TYR A 83 3.29 -14.72 16.89
C TYR A 83 4.02 -13.69 17.77
N SER A 84 4.88 -14.17 18.67
CA SER A 84 5.80 -13.34 19.45
C SER A 84 7.13 -13.19 18.72
N VAL A 85 7.63 -11.96 18.57
CA VAL A 85 8.95 -11.70 17.97
C VAL A 85 10.01 -11.79 19.07
N LEU A 86 10.88 -12.79 19.00
CA LEU A 86 12.02 -12.97 19.91
C LEU A 86 13.22 -12.18 19.37
N GLU A 87 13.19 -10.87 19.54
CA GLU A 87 14.26 -9.99 19.06
C GLU A 87 15.50 -10.11 19.98
N LYS A 88 16.66 -10.53 19.43
CA LYS A 88 17.95 -10.21 20.04
C LYS A 88 18.24 -8.74 19.73
N ARG A 89 17.77 -7.84 20.61
CA ARG A 89 18.00 -6.40 20.50
C ARG A 89 19.45 -6.09 20.18
N ILE A 90 19.69 -5.46 19.03
CA ILE A 90 20.85 -4.60 18.86
C ILE A 90 20.61 -3.40 19.80
N PRO A 91 21.47 -3.10 20.78
CA PRO A 91 21.23 -2.03 21.73
C PRO A 91 21.47 -0.69 21.04
N SER A 92 20.42 -0.07 20.51
CA SER A 92 20.45 1.34 20.13
C SER A 92 19.61 2.15 21.12
N ARG A 93 20.35 2.73 22.07
CA ARG A 93 20.08 3.98 22.80
C ARG A 93 18.82 4.01 23.69
N GLN A 94 19.02 3.58 24.93
CA GLN A 94 18.26 4.11 26.07
C GLN A 94 18.43 5.63 26.12
N HIS A 95 17.34 6.37 25.91
CA HIS A 95 17.21 7.72 26.44
C HIS A 95 16.34 7.64 27.70
N SER A 96 17.02 7.52 28.84
CA SER A 96 16.51 8.00 30.12
C SER A 96 16.44 9.52 30.06
N GLY A 97 15.24 10.09 30.12
CA GLY A 97 15.05 11.54 30.08
C GLY A 97 13.63 11.94 30.47
N THR A 98 13.42 12.07 31.78
CA THR A 98 12.51 13.02 32.45
C THR A 98 11.16 13.32 31.81
N ARG A 99 10.12 12.80 32.48
CA ARG A 99 8.72 13.22 32.49
C ARG A 99 8.55 14.73 32.29
N SER A 100 8.19 15.13 31.07
CA SER A 100 7.56 16.41 30.79
C SER A 100 6.12 16.12 30.36
N THR A 101 5.20 16.51 31.23
CA THR A 101 3.76 16.52 30.98
C THR A 101 3.46 17.49 29.84
N SER A 102 3.26 16.97 28.64
CA SER A 102 2.64 17.72 27.55
C SER A 102 1.50 16.88 26.96
N ASN A 103 0.28 17.26 27.33
CA ASN A 103 -1.00 17.06 26.64
C ASN A 103 -1.18 15.76 25.82
N PRO A 104 -1.99 14.79 26.29
CA PRO A 104 -2.43 13.65 25.50
C PRO A 104 -3.57 14.09 24.57
N SER A 105 -3.25 14.87 23.55
CA SER A 105 -4.21 15.24 22.52
C SER A 105 -3.46 15.46 21.21
N GLN A 106 -3.16 14.36 20.50
CA GLN A 106 -3.24 14.22 19.03
C GLN A 106 -2.87 12.78 18.58
N LEU A 107 -3.34 11.74 19.29
CA LEU A 107 -3.52 10.43 18.66
C LEU A 107 -4.80 10.52 17.84
N LYS A 108 -4.72 11.18 16.67
CA LYS A 108 -5.82 11.15 15.71
C LYS A 108 -5.99 9.69 15.28
N HIS A 109 -7.12 9.10 15.64
CA HIS A 109 -7.54 7.81 15.07
C HIS A 109 -7.56 7.97 13.56
N TYR A 110 -6.57 7.33 12.97
CA TYR A 110 -6.30 7.37 11.56
C TYR A 110 -7.03 6.16 10.92
N THR A 111 -8.06 6.38 10.11
CA THR A 111 -8.73 5.27 9.39
C THR A 111 -7.87 4.87 8.22
N ILE A 112 -7.63 3.58 7.95
CA ILE A 112 -6.74 3.03 6.89
C ILE A 112 -6.88 3.69 5.50
N THR A 113 -7.97 4.38 5.22
CA THR A 113 -8.15 5.26 4.06
C THR A 113 -7.34 6.57 4.11
N GLN A 114 -7.37 7.33 5.20
CA GLN A 114 -6.86 8.71 5.28
C GLN A 114 -5.31 8.86 5.07
N TYR A 115 -4.49 7.81 5.18
CA TYR A 115 -3.00 7.73 5.20
C TYR A 115 -2.60 7.13 3.90
N VAL A 116 -3.40 6.19 3.39
CA VAL A 116 -3.33 5.91 1.97
C VAL A 116 -3.56 7.22 1.21
N GLU A 117 -4.56 8.02 1.58
CA GLU A 117 -4.81 9.34 0.99
C GLU A 117 -3.74 10.40 1.30
N GLU A 118 -3.31 10.56 2.56
CA GLU A 118 -2.39 11.65 2.96
C GLU A 118 -0.91 11.30 2.73
N ARG A 119 -0.53 10.03 2.76
CA ARG A 119 0.88 9.59 2.73
C ARG A 119 1.23 8.80 1.47
N VAL A 120 0.37 7.91 1.02
CA VAL A 120 0.66 7.02 -0.11
C VAL A 120 0.33 7.69 -1.44
N PHE A 121 -0.89 8.20 -1.60
CA PHE A 121 -1.40 8.77 -2.85
C PHE A 121 -0.58 9.97 -3.37
N PRO A 122 -0.12 10.94 -2.56
CA PRO A 122 0.64 12.07 -3.09
C PRO A 122 1.94 11.64 -3.76
N VAL A 123 2.54 10.54 -3.28
CA VAL A 123 3.74 9.97 -3.87
C VAL A 123 3.39 9.06 -5.04
N LEU A 124 2.41 8.18 -4.86
CA LEU A 124 1.99 7.19 -5.84
C LEU A 124 1.40 7.81 -7.11
N LEU A 125 0.52 8.82 -6.98
CA LEU A 125 -0.10 9.51 -8.12
C LEU A 125 0.95 10.18 -9.00
N LEU A 126 1.96 10.79 -8.38
CA LEU A 126 3.05 11.43 -9.10
C LEU A 126 3.95 10.38 -9.81
N GLY A 127 4.04 9.17 -9.27
CA GLY A 127 4.73 8.05 -9.91
C GLY A 127 3.96 7.50 -11.09
N LEU A 128 2.64 7.37 -10.94
CA LEU A 128 1.73 6.97 -12.02
C LEU A 128 1.75 7.99 -13.16
N GLU A 129 1.78 9.29 -12.86
CA GLU A 129 1.92 10.33 -13.88
C GLU A 129 3.23 10.19 -14.67
N ALA A 130 4.35 9.97 -13.98
CA ALA A 130 5.64 9.73 -14.62
C ALA A 130 5.63 8.45 -15.46
N MET A 131 5.00 7.39 -14.96
CA MET A 131 4.85 6.12 -15.65
C MET A 131 4.04 6.26 -16.94
N LEU A 132 2.95 7.03 -16.92
CA LEU A 132 2.14 7.28 -18.11
C LEU A 132 2.91 8.07 -19.18
N LYS A 133 3.71 9.06 -18.77
CA LYS A 133 4.58 9.81 -19.69
C LYS A 133 5.62 8.90 -20.33
N GLU A 134 6.22 8.00 -19.56
CA GLU A 134 7.19 7.03 -20.08
C GLU A 134 6.50 5.99 -20.98
N ALA A 135 5.35 5.45 -20.58
CA ALA A 135 4.55 4.53 -21.38
C ALA A 135 4.15 5.14 -22.75
N GLN A 136 3.85 6.44 -22.79
CA GLN A 136 3.59 7.15 -24.04
C GLN A 136 4.83 7.20 -24.94
N ARG A 137 6.03 7.43 -24.38
CA ARG A 137 7.29 7.39 -25.15
C ARG A 137 7.58 6.01 -25.73
N HIS A 138 7.26 4.95 -24.99
CA HIS A 138 7.38 3.56 -25.47
C HIS A 138 6.24 3.14 -26.43
N GLN A 139 5.31 4.05 -26.74
CA GLN A 139 4.12 3.81 -27.57
C GLN A 139 3.25 2.66 -27.03
N CYS A 140 3.20 2.49 -25.71
CA CYS A 140 2.41 1.47 -25.04
C CYS A 140 0.91 1.61 -25.28
N LEU A 141 0.43 2.83 -25.50
CA LEU A 141 -0.99 3.10 -25.74
C LEU A 141 -1.42 2.82 -27.18
N GLU A 142 -0.47 2.77 -28.11
CA GLU A 142 -0.72 2.58 -29.55
C GLU A 142 -0.50 1.12 -29.99
N ARG A 143 0.42 0.40 -29.32
CA ARG A 143 0.81 -0.96 -29.68
C ARG A 143 0.19 -2.00 -28.75
N LYS A 144 -0.34 -3.08 -29.33
CA LYS A 144 -0.89 -4.25 -28.58
C LYS A 144 0.13 -4.95 -27.68
N ARG A 145 1.44 -4.81 -27.95
CA ARG A 145 2.49 -5.45 -27.15
C ARG A 145 3.69 -4.53 -27.05
N THR A 146 4.19 -4.33 -25.85
CA THR A 146 5.39 -3.53 -25.58
C THR A 146 6.32 -4.24 -24.61
N ARG A 147 7.60 -3.86 -24.65
CA ARG A 147 8.63 -4.36 -23.72
C ARG A 147 8.63 -3.62 -22.38
N PHE A 148 7.93 -2.48 -22.31
CA PHE A 148 7.86 -1.66 -21.12
C PHE A 148 7.09 -2.39 -20.02
N ASN A 149 7.71 -2.58 -18.85
CA ASN A 149 7.06 -3.10 -17.66
C ASN A 149 6.69 -1.93 -16.72
N PRO A 150 5.41 -1.57 -16.60
CA PRO A 150 4.98 -0.45 -15.76
C PRO A 150 5.27 -0.67 -14.28
N CYS A 151 5.22 -1.92 -13.79
CA CYS A 151 5.48 -2.24 -12.39
C CYS A 151 6.96 -2.08 -12.02
N ASP A 152 7.87 -2.52 -12.89
CA ASP A 152 9.31 -2.34 -12.68
C ASP A 152 9.66 -0.86 -12.68
N PHE A 153 9.12 -0.09 -13.64
CA PHE A 153 9.31 1.35 -13.69
C PHE A 153 8.81 2.05 -12.42
N LEU A 154 7.59 1.74 -11.97
CA LEU A 154 7.04 2.33 -10.74
C LEU A 154 7.87 1.97 -9.51
N THR A 155 8.36 0.73 -9.44
CA THR A 155 9.20 0.27 -8.34
C THR A 155 10.52 1.05 -8.33
N GLU A 156 11.21 1.15 -9.46
CA GLU A 156 12.42 1.98 -9.57
C GLU A 156 12.12 3.45 -9.20
N TRP A 157 11.01 4.00 -9.70
CA TRP A 157 10.63 5.39 -9.45
C TRP A 157 10.33 5.68 -7.98
N LEU A 158 9.71 4.73 -7.26
CA LEU A 158 9.38 4.85 -5.84
C LEU A 158 10.59 4.61 -4.94
N TYR A 159 11.49 3.71 -5.32
CA TYR A 159 12.69 3.38 -4.54
C TYR A 159 13.80 4.40 -4.72
N ASN A 160 13.85 5.13 -5.84
CA ASN A 160 14.85 6.16 -6.05
C ASN A 160 14.47 7.44 -5.28
N PRO A 161 15.33 7.98 -4.38
CA PRO A 161 14.99 9.16 -3.60
C PRO A 161 14.74 10.34 -4.53
N ARG A 162 13.49 10.81 -4.55
CA ARG A 162 13.14 12.03 -5.28
C ARG A 162 13.82 13.22 -4.59
N PRO A 163 14.32 14.21 -5.35
CA PRO A 163 14.75 15.46 -4.75
C PRO A 163 13.61 16.02 -3.90
N PRO A 164 13.88 16.53 -2.69
CA PRO A 164 12.84 17.02 -1.80
C PRO A 164 11.98 18.04 -2.55
N ILE A 165 10.67 17.80 -2.55
CA ILE A 165 9.69 18.71 -3.14
C ILE A 165 9.98 20.10 -2.56
N PRO A 166 10.24 21.12 -3.40
CA PRO A 166 10.62 22.43 -2.91
C PRO A 166 9.52 22.95 -1.97
N LEU A 167 9.94 23.64 -0.91
CA LEU A 167 9.04 24.11 0.15
C LEU A 167 7.87 24.94 -0.41
N SER A 168 8.06 25.62 -1.55
CA SER A 168 7.02 26.35 -2.29
C SER A 168 5.84 25.50 -2.75
N LEU A 169 6.02 24.19 -2.92
CA LEU A 169 4.95 23.23 -3.28
C LEU A 169 4.38 22.53 -2.05
N ARG A 170 4.99 22.69 -0.87
CA ARG A 170 4.60 22.03 0.39
C ARG A 170 3.92 22.98 1.38
N LEU A 171 4.20 24.27 1.28
CA LEU A 171 3.67 25.30 2.16
C LEU A 171 2.43 25.91 1.53
N SER A 172 1.39 26.09 2.33
CA SER A 172 0.31 27.02 1.99
C SER A 172 0.80 28.48 2.06
N ASP A 173 0.11 29.38 1.36
CA ASP A 173 0.46 30.82 1.35
C ASP A 173 0.53 31.41 2.77
N SER A 174 -0.32 30.94 3.68
CA SER A 174 -0.33 31.38 5.08
C SER A 174 0.87 30.85 5.88
N GLU A 175 1.28 29.60 5.69
CA GLU A 175 2.48 29.04 6.33
C GLU A 175 3.76 29.67 5.79
N ALA A 176 3.82 29.90 4.47
CA ALA A 176 4.90 30.63 3.83
C ALA A 176 5.00 32.07 4.38
N ALA A 177 3.86 32.75 4.54
CA ALA A 177 3.81 34.08 5.13
C ALA A 177 4.33 34.10 6.58
N VAL A 178 3.98 33.11 7.41
CA VAL A 178 4.48 33.02 8.81
C VAL A 178 6.00 32.79 8.85
N LEU A 179 6.54 31.92 7.99
CA LEU A 179 7.98 31.69 7.88
C LEU A 179 8.73 32.96 7.45
N ILE A 180 8.24 33.63 6.42
CA ILE A 180 8.84 34.88 5.92
C ILE A 180 8.74 35.97 6.99
N GLN A 181 7.56 36.16 7.59
CA GLN A 181 7.35 37.18 8.63
C GLN A 181 8.23 36.94 9.85
N SER A 182 8.36 35.69 10.32
CA SER A 182 9.21 35.36 11.47
C SER A 182 10.70 35.60 11.19
N PHE A 183 11.17 35.31 9.97
CA PHE A 183 12.53 35.60 9.53
C PHE A 183 12.83 37.11 9.59
N TRP A 184 11.95 37.94 9.05
CA TRP A 184 12.13 39.41 9.03
C TRP A 184 11.86 40.08 10.40
N ARG A 185 11.11 39.44 11.29
CA ARG A 185 10.83 39.94 12.64
C ARG A 185 12.10 39.99 13.50
N GLY A 186 13.09 39.14 13.23
CA GLY A 186 14.41 39.17 13.89
C GLY A 186 15.33 40.30 13.41
N TYR A 187 15.22 40.72 12.16
CA TYR A 187 16.05 41.80 11.59
C TYR A 187 15.66 43.20 12.10
N LYS A 188 14.40 43.41 12.50
CA LYS A 188 13.90 44.71 12.95
C LYS A 188 14.35 45.08 14.38
N VAL A 189 14.97 44.17 15.13
CA VAL A 189 15.47 44.39 16.50
C VAL A 189 16.99 44.63 16.55
N SER A 190 17.70 44.53 15.41
CA SER A 190 19.16 44.67 15.30
C SER A 190 19.54 45.77 14.30
N LEU A 191 18.87 46.92 14.34
CA LEU A 191 19.37 48.16 13.75
C LEU A 191 19.68 49.14 14.89
N PRO A 192 20.96 49.52 15.11
CA PRO A 192 21.34 50.59 16.02
C PRO A 192 20.90 51.97 15.54
#